data_AF-A0AAW0FI24-F1
#
_entry.id   AF-A0AAW0FI24-F1
#
_cell.length_a   1.000
_cell.length_b   1.000
_cell.length_c   1.000
_cell.angle_alpha   90.00
_cell.angle_beta   90.00
_cell.angle_gamma   90.00
#
_symmetry.space_group_name_H-M   'P 1'
#
loop_
_entity.id
_entity.type
_entity.pdbx_description
1 polymer ?
#
loop_
_entity_poly.entity_id
_entity_poly.type
_entity_poly.pdbx_seq_one_letter_code
_entity_poly.pdbx_strand_id
1 'polypeptide(L)'
;MKEESEIIENTQEEKIEQTIENIKNVDDGKTNDQLSKPVTVNNDEILNKNFDPAKELIEIRSLSPMTIFNNYQITPQPSIVELDKHSHGAELQEYLSELTGRHTVPNILVGSTESRGGADDFIKLHEQGILLDLLNQWGEKDLDVKKVETPSNS
;
A
#
# COMPACT_ATOMS: atom_id res chain seq x y z
N MET A 1 -16.17 -42.24 -28.81
CA MET A 1 -15.29 -43.22 -28.13
C MET A 1 -13.89 -42.62 -28.08
N LYS A 2 -13.25 -42.75 -26.90
CA LYS A 2 -12.01 -42.13 -26.40
C LYS A 2 -12.26 -40.92 -25.48
N GLU A 3 -12.53 -41.22 -24.20
CA GLU A 3 -11.64 -41.00 -23.02
C GLU A 3 -10.43 -40.07 -23.28
N GLU A 4 -9.99 -39.16 -22.41
CA GLU A 4 -9.98 -39.03 -20.94
C GLU A 4 -9.45 -37.61 -20.63
N SER A 5 -9.93 -36.93 -19.59
CA SER A 5 -9.10 -36.15 -18.66
C SER A 5 -9.99 -35.56 -17.56
N GLU A 6 -9.99 -36.23 -16.43
CA GLU A 6 -10.63 -35.85 -15.18
C GLU A 6 -9.54 -35.25 -14.25
N ILE A 7 -9.96 -34.32 -13.36
CA ILE A 7 -9.28 -33.85 -12.12
C ILE A 7 -8.10 -32.88 -12.40
N ILE A 8 -8.07 -31.62 -11.94
CA ILE A 8 -7.89 -31.17 -10.56
C ILE A 8 -8.33 -29.70 -10.46
N GLU A 9 -9.42 -29.38 -9.76
CA GLU A 9 -9.65 -28.00 -9.29
C GLU A 9 -10.41 -27.88 -7.95
N ASN A 10 -10.75 -29.00 -7.30
CA ASN A 10 -11.77 -28.98 -6.23
C ASN A 10 -11.27 -29.23 -4.79
N THR A 11 -10.00 -28.89 -4.46
CA THR A 11 -9.45 -29.11 -3.10
C THR A 11 -9.25 -27.85 -2.26
N GLN A 12 -9.41 -26.66 -2.84
CA GLN A 12 -9.29 -25.39 -2.10
C GLN A 12 -10.66 -24.92 -1.59
N GLU A 13 -11.74 -25.13 -2.35
CA GLU A 13 -13.10 -24.74 -1.96
C GLU A 13 -13.66 -25.57 -0.79
N GLU A 14 -13.48 -26.90 -0.78
CA GLU A 14 -13.91 -27.75 0.34
C GLU A 14 -13.22 -27.42 1.68
N LYS A 15 -11.96 -26.94 1.64
CA LYS A 15 -11.24 -26.53 2.85
C LYS A 15 -11.75 -25.22 3.44
N ILE A 16 -12.27 -24.33 2.59
CA ILE A 16 -12.82 -23.04 3.00
C ILE A 16 -14.18 -23.26 3.67
N GLU A 17 -15.01 -24.15 3.14
CA GLU A 17 -16.32 -24.46 3.73
C GLU A 17 -16.21 -25.14 5.11
N GLN A 18 -15.32 -26.12 5.28
CA GLN A 18 -15.08 -26.76 6.59
C GLN A 18 -14.53 -25.79 7.64
N THR A 19 -13.77 -24.79 7.23
CA THR A 19 -13.24 -23.76 8.15
C THR A 19 -14.35 -22.83 8.63
N ILE A 20 -15.30 -22.50 7.77
CA ILE A 20 -16.44 -21.61 8.09
C ILE A 20 -17.44 -22.32 9.02
N GLU A 21 -17.65 -23.63 8.86
CA GLU A 21 -18.56 -24.40 9.72
C GLU A 21 -18.03 -24.57 11.15
N ASN A 22 -16.71 -24.68 11.32
CA ASN A 22 -16.06 -24.76 12.63
C ASN A 22 -16.14 -23.46 13.44
N ILE A 23 -16.31 -22.31 12.77
CA ILE A 23 -16.40 -21.00 13.43
C ILE A 23 -17.83 -20.73 13.96
N LYS A 24 -18.86 -21.40 13.41
CA LYS A 24 -20.26 -21.13 13.76
C LYS A 24 -20.81 -21.90 14.98
N ASN A 25 -20.04 -22.84 15.55
CA ASN A 25 -20.51 -23.75 16.60
C ASN A 25 -19.95 -23.47 18.01
N VAL A 26 -19.59 -22.23 18.33
CA VAL A 26 -19.18 -21.84 19.69
C VAL A 26 -20.11 -20.76 20.23
N ASP A 27 -21.36 -21.13 20.48
CA ASP A 27 -22.22 -20.48 21.46
C ASP A 27 -23.20 -21.50 22.06
N ASP A 28 -23.63 -21.23 23.30
CA ASP A 28 -24.56 -21.97 24.17
C ASP A 28 -23.98 -23.09 25.04
N GLY A 29 -23.54 -22.69 26.24
CA GLY A 29 -22.91 -23.55 27.25
C GLY A 29 -23.83 -24.35 28.18
N LYS A 30 -23.19 -25.07 29.12
CA LYS A 30 -23.69 -25.40 30.48
C LYS A 30 -22.60 -26.02 31.39
N THR A 31 -22.14 -25.20 32.33
CA THR A 31 -21.85 -25.44 33.76
C THR A 31 -21.15 -26.73 34.25
N ASN A 32 -19.98 -26.55 34.89
CA ASN A 32 -19.76 -27.12 36.24
C ASN A 32 -18.82 -26.25 37.08
N ASP A 33 -19.23 -26.09 38.34
CA ASP A 33 -18.80 -25.11 39.33
C ASP A 33 -17.54 -25.54 40.11
N GLN A 34 -16.55 -24.64 40.22
CA GLN A 34 -15.80 -24.38 41.45
C GLN A 34 -14.88 -23.14 41.33
N LEU A 35 -15.49 -22.00 41.66
CA LEU A 35 -14.96 -20.85 42.39
C LEU A 35 -13.51 -20.37 42.12
N SER A 36 -13.37 -19.41 41.21
CA SER A 36 -12.47 -18.27 41.41
C SER A 36 -13.15 -16.99 40.89
N LYS A 37 -12.92 -15.90 41.63
CA LYS A 37 -13.62 -14.60 41.63
C LYS A 37 -13.86 -14.02 40.21
N PRO A 38 -14.92 -13.21 40.00
CA PRO A 38 -15.17 -12.63 38.69
C PRO A 38 -14.07 -11.61 38.39
N VAL A 39 -13.14 -11.98 37.52
CA VAL A 39 -12.34 -10.99 36.79
C VAL A 39 -13.28 -10.43 35.75
N THR A 40 -13.83 -9.26 36.02
CA THR A 40 -14.45 -8.42 35.00
C THR A 40 -13.38 -8.13 33.96
N VAL A 41 -13.34 -8.92 32.89
CA VAL A 41 -12.56 -8.59 31.71
C VAL A 41 -13.34 -7.52 30.97
N ASN A 42 -12.98 -6.27 31.24
CA ASN A 42 -13.43 -5.13 30.46
C ASN A 42 -12.85 -5.31 29.05
N ASN A 43 -13.71 -5.44 28.04
CA ASN A 43 -13.34 -5.53 26.62
C ASN A 43 -12.75 -4.23 26.04
N ASP A 44 -12.30 -3.30 26.89
CA ASP A 44 -11.79 -1.99 26.49
C ASP A 44 -10.24 -1.93 26.40
N GLU A 45 -9.53 -3.01 26.75
CA GLU A 45 -8.06 -2.98 26.90
C GLU A 45 -7.23 -3.44 25.69
N ILE A 46 -7.84 -3.78 24.54
CA ILE A 46 -7.08 -4.21 23.33
C ILE A 46 -6.80 -3.06 22.34
N LEU A 47 -7.34 -1.85 22.56
CA LEU A 47 -7.14 -0.71 21.64
C LEU A 47 -6.50 0.52 22.29
N ASN A 48 -5.58 0.34 23.23
CA ASN A 48 -4.66 1.40 23.65
C ASN A 48 -3.21 0.98 23.35
N LYS A 49 -2.86 0.91 22.04
CA LYS A 49 -1.50 1.30 21.68
C LYS A 49 -1.37 2.74 22.16
N ASN A 50 -0.51 3.02 23.15
CA ASN A 50 -0.19 4.39 23.53
C ASN A 50 0.14 5.17 22.25
N PHE A 51 -0.77 6.05 21.82
CA PHE A 51 -0.57 6.89 20.67
C PHE A 51 0.58 7.84 21.00
N ASP A 52 1.68 7.70 20.26
CA ASP A 52 2.83 8.60 20.35
C ASP A 52 2.78 9.52 19.13
N PRO A 53 2.31 10.78 19.30
CA PRO A 53 2.20 11.72 18.20
C PRO A 53 3.55 12.00 17.51
N ALA A 54 4.66 11.90 18.24
CA ALA A 54 5.99 12.15 17.69
C ALA A 54 6.44 10.99 16.81
N LYS A 55 6.24 9.74 17.26
CA LYS A 55 6.51 8.55 16.44
C LYS A 55 5.66 8.54 15.18
N GLU A 56 4.36 8.80 15.32
CA GLU A 56 3.43 8.87 14.20
C GLU A 56 3.85 9.96 13.20
N LEU A 57 4.22 11.15 13.70
CA LEU A 57 4.70 12.24 12.84
C LEU A 57 5.99 11.88 12.11
N ILE A 58 6.92 11.16 12.74
CA ILE A 58 8.15 10.68 12.10
C ILE A 58 7.80 9.69 10.98
N GLU A 59 6.90 8.75 11.25
CA GLU A 59 6.43 7.76 10.27
C GLU A 59 5.75 8.43 9.08
N ILE A 60 4.78 9.33 9.32
CA ILE A 60 4.12 10.14 8.29
C ILE A 60 5.14 10.92 7.44
N ARG A 61 6.13 11.55 8.08
CA ARG A 61 7.17 12.30 7.36
C ARG A 61 8.04 11.38 6.51
N SER A 62 8.36 10.18 7.00
CA SER A 62 9.15 9.20 6.27
C SER A 62 8.44 8.64 5.04
N LEU A 63 7.10 8.55 5.09
CA LEU A 63 6.26 8.09 3.99
C LEU A 63 5.82 9.22 3.05
N SER A 64 6.21 10.47 3.29
CA SER A 64 5.89 11.56 2.37
C SER A 64 6.43 11.25 0.96
N PRO A 65 5.70 11.55 -0.13
CA PRO A 65 6.10 11.14 -1.49
C PRO A 65 7.51 11.61 -1.86
N MET A 66 7.84 12.83 -1.45
CA MET A 66 9.16 13.40 -1.68
C MET A 66 10.28 12.65 -0.93
N THR A 67 9.98 12.11 0.25
CA THR A 67 10.92 11.29 1.03
C THR A 67 11.04 9.89 0.48
N ILE A 68 9.95 9.31 -0.05
CA ILE A 68 10.00 8.01 -0.74
C ILE A 68 11.02 8.05 -1.88
N PHE A 69 10.99 9.10 -2.71
CA PHE A 69 11.94 9.25 -3.80
C PHE A 69 13.40 9.36 -3.35
N ASN A 70 13.69 9.78 -2.10
CA ASN A 70 15.06 9.78 -1.57
C ASN A 70 15.62 8.36 -1.34
N ASN A 71 14.77 7.34 -1.27
CA ASN A 71 15.20 5.93 -1.23
C ASN A 71 15.65 5.41 -2.60
N TYR A 72 15.56 6.23 -3.65
CA TYR A 72 15.88 5.86 -5.01
C TYR A 72 16.87 6.85 -5.62
N GLN A 73 17.87 6.33 -6.32
CA GLN A 73 18.69 7.09 -7.24
C GLN A 73 18.05 7.00 -8.61
N ILE A 74 17.52 8.11 -9.11
CA ILE A 74 16.81 8.21 -10.39
C ILE A 74 17.65 9.07 -11.34
N THR A 75 18.00 8.50 -12.50
CA THR A 75 18.77 9.19 -13.54
C THR A 75 18.01 9.16 -14.87
N PRO A 76 17.73 10.31 -15.51
CA PRO A 76 18.00 11.67 -15.03
C PRO A 76 17.15 12.03 -13.80
N GLN A 77 17.54 13.08 -13.07
CA GLN A 77 16.77 13.52 -11.90
C GLN A 77 15.34 13.93 -12.29
N PRO A 78 14.32 13.61 -11.48
CA PRO A 78 12.95 14.02 -11.73
C PRO A 78 12.82 15.55 -11.80
N SER A 79 12.00 16.02 -12.73
CA SER A 79 11.62 17.44 -12.79
C SER A 79 10.38 17.67 -11.93
N ILE A 80 10.46 18.61 -10.99
CA ILE A 80 9.33 19.00 -10.12
C ILE A 80 8.76 20.33 -10.63
N VAL A 81 7.46 20.35 -10.90
CA VAL A 81 6.73 21.54 -11.33
C VAL A 81 5.75 21.96 -10.22
N GLU A 82 6.01 23.12 -9.65
CA GLU A 82 5.18 23.72 -8.60
C GLU A 82 4.08 24.57 -9.27
N LEU A 83 2.90 23.98 -9.44
CA LEU A 83 1.80 24.61 -10.18
C LEU A 83 1.36 25.93 -9.54
N ASP A 84 1.39 26.05 -8.21
CA ASP A 84 1.06 27.27 -7.47
C ASP A 84 2.04 28.43 -7.75
N LYS A 85 3.27 28.13 -8.16
CA LYS A 85 4.31 29.11 -8.49
C LYS A 85 4.42 29.37 -9.99
N HIS A 86 3.76 28.56 -10.83
CA HIS A 86 3.80 28.69 -12.28
C HIS A 86 2.83 29.79 -12.76
N SER A 87 3.27 30.64 -13.70
CA SER A 87 2.45 31.77 -14.18
C SER A 87 1.14 31.34 -14.82
N HIS A 88 1.09 30.13 -15.37
CA HIS A 88 -0.09 29.48 -15.96
C HIS A 88 -0.46 28.19 -15.22
N GLY A 89 -0.29 28.19 -13.89
CA GLY A 89 -0.47 26.99 -13.07
C GLY A 89 -1.86 26.38 -13.15
N ALA A 90 -2.90 27.24 -13.14
CA ALA A 90 -4.28 26.81 -13.19
C ALA A 90 -4.62 26.18 -14.55
N GLU A 91 -4.25 26.83 -15.65
CA GLU A 91 -4.47 26.33 -17.01
C GLU A 91 -3.69 25.03 -17.24
N LEU A 92 -2.48 24.93 -16.70
CA LEU A 92 -1.68 23.69 -16.77
C LEU A 92 -2.33 22.56 -15.95
N GLN A 93 -2.88 22.85 -14.77
CA GLN A 93 -3.59 21.86 -13.96
C GLN A 93 -4.86 21.35 -14.64
N GLU A 94 -5.62 22.24 -15.28
CA GLU A 94 -6.82 21.89 -16.05
C GLU A 94 -6.44 20.98 -17.22
N TYR A 95 -5.44 21.38 -18.02
CA TYR A 95 -4.94 20.59 -19.14
C TYR A 95 -4.39 19.22 -18.67
N LEU A 96 -3.62 19.17 -17.59
CA LEU A 96 -3.14 17.91 -17.01
C LEU A 96 -4.31 17.03 -16.56
N SER A 97 -5.38 17.62 -16.06
CA SER A 97 -6.53 16.85 -15.65
C SER A 97 -7.32 16.28 -16.82
N GLU A 98 -7.48 17.04 -17.91
CA GLU A 98 -8.09 16.52 -19.13
C GLU A 98 -7.25 15.40 -19.74
N LEU A 99 -5.92 15.57 -19.73
CA LEU A 99 -4.99 14.61 -20.32
C LEU A 99 -4.85 13.32 -19.49
N THR A 100 -4.85 13.44 -18.16
CA THR A 100 -4.53 12.32 -17.26
C THR A 100 -5.73 11.78 -16.47
N GLY A 101 -6.85 12.50 -16.47
CA GLY A 101 -8.01 12.21 -15.63
C GLY A 101 -7.82 12.54 -14.14
N ARG A 102 -6.67 13.11 -13.74
CA ARG A 102 -6.34 13.37 -12.33
C ARG A 102 -6.24 14.87 -12.03
N HIS A 103 -7.14 15.35 -11.18
CA HIS A 103 -7.24 16.77 -10.77
C HIS A 103 -6.33 17.15 -9.57
N THR A 104 -5.82 16.16 -8.83
CA THR A 104 -5.15 16.38 -7.55
C THR A 104 -3.63 16.34 -7.67
N VAL A 105 -2.95 17.20 -6.92
CA VAL A 105 -1.50 17.11 -6.70
C VAL A 105 -1.18 16.26 -5.45
N PRO A 106 -0.04 15.53 -5.42
CA PRO A 106 0.88 15.33 -6.54
C PRO A 106 0.29 14.42 -7.64
N ASN A 107 0.70 14.69 -8.88
CA ASN A 107 0.42 13.86 -10.06
C ASN A 107 1.75 13.48 -10.71
N ILE A 108 2.08 12.19 -10.71
CA ILE A 108 3.41 11.71 -11.09
C ILE A 108 3.34 11.08 -12.49
N LEU A 109 4.16 11.58 -13.40
CA LEU A 109 4.26 11.10 -14.79
C LEU A 109 5.62 10.44 -15.01
N VAL A 110 5.65 9.26 -15.60
CA VAL A 110 6.89 8.51 -15.88
C VAL A 110 6.84 7.90 -17.27
N GLY A 111 7.81 8.25 -18.12
CA GLY A 111 7.99 7.76 -19.50
C GLY A 111 6.91 8.17 -20.51
N SER A 112 5.75 8.63 -20.05
CA SER A 112 4.61 9.03 -20.86
C SER A 112 3.84 10.17 -20.20
N THR A 113 2.83 10.69 -20.88
CA THR A 113 1.91 11.70 -20.32
C THR A 113 0.84 11.11 -19.43
N GLU A 114 0.75 9.78 -19.29
CA GLU A 114 -0.22 9.13 -18.41
C GLU A 114 0.16 9.32 -16.94
N SER A 115 -0.85 9.52 -16.08
CA SER A 115 -0.63 9.51 -14.63
C SER A 115 -0.26 8.11 -14.15
N ARG A 116 0.79 8.03 -13.33
CA ARG A 116 1.16 6.83 -12.56
C ARG A 116 0.60 6.86 -11.13
N GLY A 117 -0.14 7.91 -10.77
CA GLY A 117 -0.77 8.08 -9.46
C GLY A 117 -0.30 9.31 -8.70
N GLY A 118 -0.67 9.36 -7.42
CA GLY A 118 -0.25 10.40 -6.49
C GLY A 118 0.47 9.86 -5.27
N ALA A 119 0.37 10.59 -4.16
CA ALA A 119 1.07 10.30 -2.92
C ALA A 119 0.80 8.87 -2.41
N ASP A 120 -0.47 8.58 -2.15
CA ASP A 120 -0.92 7.31 -1.56
C ASP A 120 -0.60 6.12 -2.46
N ASP A 121 -0.69 6.31 -3.77
CA ASP A 121 -0.37 5.27 -4.75
C ASP A 121 1.11 4.89 -4.65
N PHE A 122 2.01 5.89 -4.63
CA PHE A 122 3.45 5.66 -4.55
C PHE A 122 3.91 5.13 -3.18
N ILE A 123 3.24 5.54 -2.09
CA ILE A 123 3.44 4.94 -0.76
C ILE A 123 3.14 3.44 -0.81
N LYS A 124 1.97 3.05 -1.31
CA LYS A 124 1.58 1.64 -1.41
C LYS A 124 2.55 0.84 -2.27
N LEU A 125 2.94 1.36 -3.44
CA LEU A 125 3.89 0.68 -4.32
C LEU A 125 5.28 0.52 -3.68
N HIS A 126 5.72 1.51 -2.89
CA HIS A 126 6.97 1.45 -2.14
C HIS A 126 6.90 0.38 -1.04
N GLU A 127 5.84 0.40 -0.23
CA GLU A 127 5.62 -0.56 0.86
C GLU A 127 5.49 -2.01 0.35
N GLN A 128 4.88 -2.19 -0.83
CA GLN A 128 4.79 -3.48 -1.51
C GLN A 128 6.13 -3.95 -2.10
N GLY A 129 7.15 -3.10 -2.13
CA GLY A 129 8.48 -3.42 -2.68
C GLY A 129 8.55 -3.47 -4.21
N ILE A 130 7.47 -3.11 -4.91
CA ILE A 130 7.38 -3.22 -6.39
C ILE A 130 7.67 -1.91 -7.12
N LEU A 131 7.82 -0.79 -6.41
CA LEU A 131 8.02 0.52 -7.02
C LEU A 131 9.29 0.61 -7.88
N LEU A 132 10.38 -0.05 -7.51
CA LEU A 132 11.64 -0.05 -8.28
C LEU A 132 11.43 -0.62 -9.68
N ASP A 133 10.77 -1.78 -9.75
CA ASP A 133 10.55 -2.51 -10.99
C ASP A 133 9.60 -1.72 -11.90
N LEU A 134 8.54 -1.15 -11.32
CA LEU A 134 7.60 -0.31 -12.05
C LEU A 134 8.23 0.95 -12.61
N LEU A 135 9.09 1.65 -11.84
CA LEU A 135 9.78 2.84 -12.34
C LEU A 135 10.69 2.52 -13.53
N ASN A 136 11.47 1.43 -13.45
CA ASN A 136 12.30 0.99 -14.57
C ASN A 136 11.45 0.51 -15.77
N GLN A 137 10.32 -0.15 -15.52
CA GLN A 137 9.40 -0.56 -16.57
C GLN A 137 8.77 0.65 -17.28
N TRP A 138 8.32 1.66 -16.54
CA TRP A 138 7.67 2.84 -17.11
C TRP A 138 8.65 3.78 -17.82
N GLY A 139 9.87 3.92 -17.30
CA GLY A 139 10.90 4.77 -17.88
C GLY A 139 11.73 4.10 -18.98
N GLU A 140 11.60 2.78 -19.13
CA GLU A 140 12.30 1.95 -20.10
C GLU A 140 13.80 2.28 -20.22
N LYS A 141 14.24 2.76 -21.37
CA LYS A 141 15.65 3.08 -21.68
C LYS A 141 16.07 4.50 -21.30
N ASP A 142 15.10 5.37 -20.99
CA ASP A 142 15.32 6.80 -20.75
C ASP A 142 15.42 7.11 -19.25
N LEU A 143 15.25 6.10 -18.40
CA LEU A 143 15.31 6.19 -16.94
C LEU A 143 16.08 5.00 -16.34
N ASP A 144 17.12 5.30 -15.57
CA ASP A 144 17.82 4.33 -14.72
C ASP A 144 17.45 4.60 -13.26
N VAL A 145 16.79 3.63 -12.61
CA VAL A 145 16.42 3.72 -11.20
C VAL A 145 17.09 2.63 -10.38
N LYS A 146 17.77 3.04 -9.32
CA LYS A 146 18.42 2.15 -8.34
C LYS A 146 17.88 2.45 -6.95
N LYS A 147 17.74 1.43 -6.10
CA LYS A 147 17.45 1.67 -4.67
C LYS A 147 18.73 2.12 -3.97
N VAL A 148 18.65 3.19 -3.18
CA VAL A 148 19.77 3.61 -2.32
C VAL A 148 19.78 2.67 -1.14
N GLU A 149 20.79 1.80 -1.05
CA GLU A 149 21.00 1.02 0.16
C GLU A 149 21.45 1.97 1.27
N THR A 150 20.63 2.11 2.31
CA THR A 150 21.15 2.61 3.59
C THR A 150 22.01 1.50 4.18
N PRO A 151 23.27 1.77 4.57
CA PRO A 151 24.06 0.77 5.26
C PRO A 151 23.34 0.41 6.56
N SER A 152 22.72 -0.77 6.58
CA SER A 152 22.23 -1.39 7.79
C SER A 152 23.46 -1.74 8.62
N ASN A 153 23.89 -0.85 9.51
CA ASN A 153 24.83 -1.23 10.56
C ASN A 153 24.09 -2.19 11.49
N SER A 154 24.34 -3.48 11.28
CA SER A 154 23.95 -4.59 12.17
C SER A 154 24.48 -4.40 13.58
#